data_AF-A0A1C6LQ48-F1
#
_entry.id   AF-A0A1C6LQ48-F1
#
_cell.length_a   1.000
_cell.length_b   1.000
_cell.length_c   1.000
_cell.angle_alpha   90.00
_cell.angle_beta   90.00
_cell.angle_gamma   90.00
#
_symmetry.space_group_name_H-M   'P 1'
#
loop_
_entity.id
_entity.type
_entity.pdbx_description
1 polymer ?
#
loop_
_entity_poly.entity_id
_entity_poly.type
_entity_poly.pdbx_seq_one_letter_code
_entity_poly.pdbx_strand_id
1 'polypeptide(L)'
;MGVRSFRDAVPKPPGHRVGMAAHPPVIVHPPSASGARRVTVHGQIVGVAHGRGEVAALLRTAGFAPGPDQAVELDRPGLIEWRGGDLDTWG
;
A
#
# COMPACT_ATOMS: atom_id res chain seq x y z
N MET A 1 -16.36 23.95 47.60
CA MET A 1 -17.09 23.39 46.44
C MET A 1 -16.47 24.01 45.20
N GLY A 2 -15.59 23.38 44.43
CA GLY A 2 -15.65 22.02 43.90
C GLY A 2 -15.79 22.15 42.39
N VAL A 3 -14.68 22.49 41.74
CA VAL A 3 -14.52 22.80 40.31
C VAL A 3 -14.71 21.59 39.39
N ARG A 4 -15.17 21.85 38.15
CA ARG A 4 -14.67 21.34 36.85
C ARG A 4 -15.76 20.81 35.90
N SER A 5 -15.96 21.58 34.84
CA SER A 5 -16.33 21.12 33.51
C SER A 5 -15.40 20.00 33.05
N PHE A 6 -15.96 18.91 32.54
CA PHE A 6 -15.27 17.99 31.65
C PHE A 6 -16.17 17.76 30.45
N ARG A 7 -15.70 18.25 29.30
CA ARG A 7 -16.17 17.94 27.96
C ARG A 7 -16.38 16.43 27.81
N ASP A 8 -17.49 16.06 27.20
CA ASP A 8 -17.77 14.72 26.71
C ASP A 8 -16.57 14.18 25.95
N ALA A 9 -16.01 13.08 26.46
CA ALA A 9 -15.04 12.29 25.74
C ALA A 9 -15.76 11.62 24.57
N VAL A 10 -15.30 11.88 23.35
CA VAL A 10 -15.63 11.02 22.20
C VAL A 10 -15.15 9.60 22.57
N PRO A 11 -16.02 8.58 22.59
CA PRO A 11 -15.60 7.23 22.92
C PRO A 11 -14.53 6.79 21.92
N LYS A 12 -13.36 6.40 22.45
CA LYS A 12 -12.31 5.74 21.67
C LYS A 12 -12.92 4.45 21.09
N PRO A 13 -12.80 4.19 19.77
CA PRO A 13 -13.26 2.93 19.21
C PRO A 13 -12.51 1.77 19.89
N PRO A 14 -13.17 0.62 20.14
CA PRO A 14 -12.53 -0.50 20.80
C PRO A 14 -11.35 -1.02 19.97
N GLY A 15 -10.25 -1.29 20.68
CA GLY A 15 -9.02 -1.80 20.11
C GLY A 15 -9.16 -3.18 19.45
N HIS A 16 -8.24 -3.42 18.51
CA HIS A 16 -7.87 -4.72 17.94
C HIS A 16 -9.01 -5.56 17.35
N ARG A 17 -9.35 -5.28 16.09
CA ARG A 17 -9.84 -6.34 15.20
C ARG A 17 -8.64 -7.15 14.69
N VAL A 18 -8.55 -8.41 15.08
CA VAL A 18 -7.88 -9.42 14.26
C VAL A 18 -8.93 -9.97 13.29
N GLY A 19 -8.65 -9.93 11.98
CA GLY A 19 -9.34 -10.79 11.00
C GLY A 19 -10.38 -10.16 10.06
N MET A 20 -10.13 -9.00 9.45
CA MET A 20 -10.47 -8.87 8.02
C MET A 20 -9.14 -8.91 7.32
N ALA A 21 -8.92 -9.84 6.39
CA ALA A 21 -7.73 -9.77 5.53
C ALA A 21 -7.81 -8.44 4.78
N ALA A 22 -7.17 -7.40 5.34
CA ALA A 22 -7.09 -6.11 4.69
C ALA A 22 -6.39 -6.39 3.37
N HIS A 23 -7.09 -6.14 2.28
CA HIS A 23 -6.53 -6.29 0.95
C HIS A 23 -5.20 -5.53 0.89
N PRO A 24 -4.15 -6.09 0.27
CA PRO A 24 -2.88 -5.39 0.16
C PRO A 24 -3.10 -3.96 -0.33
N PRO A 25 -2.48 -2.96 0.32
CA PRO A 25 -2.71 -1.56 -0.02
C PRO A 25 -2.23 -1.25 -1.44
N VAL A 26 -1.28 -2.02 -1.97
CA VAL A 26 -0.75 -1.89 -3.32
C VAL A 26 -1.27 -3.02 -4.19
N ILE A 27 -1.85 -2.67 -5.34
CA ILE A 27 -2.20 -3.64 -6.39
C ILE A 27 -1.40 -3.32 -7.64
N VAL A 28 -0.62 -4.30 -8.10
CA VAL A 28 0.00 -4.27 -9.43
C VAL A 28 -0.87 -5.09 -10.37
N HIS A 29 -1.53 -4.40 -11.29
CA HIS A 29 -2.44 -5.01 -12.27
C HIS A 29 -1.68 -5.90 -13.27
N PRO A 30 -2.41 -6.77 -14.02
CA PRO A 30 -1.81 -7.59 -15.06
C PRO A 30 -1.00 -6.77 -16.08
N PRO A 31 0.02 -7.36 -16.71
CA PRO A 31 0.72 -6.72 -17.82
C PRO A 31 -0.27 -6.35 -18.93
N SER A 32 -0.14 -5.14 -19.45
CA SER A 32 -0.83 -4.70 -20.66
C SER A 32 -0.17 -5.34 -21.90
N ALA A 33 -0.79 -5.16 -23.06
CA ALA A 33 -0.20 -5.56 -24.34
C ALA A 33 1.15 -4.86 -24.64
N SER A 34 1.45 -3.74 -23.97
CA SER A 34 2.73 -3.03 -24.09
C SER A 34 3.78 -3.48 -23.06
N GLY A 35 3.51 -4.56 -22.31
CA GLY A 35 4.40 -5.08 -21.26
C GLY A 35 4.41 -4.26 -19.96
N ALA A 36 3.58 -3.21 -19.87
CA ALA A 36 3.53 -2.32 -18.71
C ALA A 36 2.49 -2.78 -17.69
N ARG A 37 2.70 -2.50 -16.42
CA ARG A 37 1.76 -2.80 -15.33
C ARG A 37 1.28 -1.51 -14.68
N ARG A 38 -0.04 -1.34 -14.56
CA ARG A 38 -0.64 -0.25 -13.77
C ARG A 38 -0.48 -0.54 -12.28
N VAL A 39 -0.10 0.47 -11.51
CA VAL A 39 0.04 0.37 -10.04
C VAL A 39 -1.01 1.24 -9.37
N THR A 40 -1.72 0.66 -8.40
CA THR A 40 -2.66 1.40 -7.54
C THR A 40 -2.28 1.28 -6.07
N VAL A 41 -2.50 2.36 -5.33
CA VAL A 41 -2.37 2.43 -3.86
C VAL A 41 -3.73 2.81 -3.30
N HIS A 42 -4.30 1.97 -2.44
CA HIS A 42 -5.64 2.16 -1.88
C HIS A 42 -6.70 2.46 -2.95
N GLY A 43 -6.59 1.79 -4.10
CA GLY A 43 -7.49 1.96 -5.25
C GLY A 43 -7.23 3.19 -6.13
N GLN A 44 -6.27 4.06 -5.78
CA GLN A 44 -5.88 5.21 -6.59
C GLN A 44 -4.70 4.88 -7.50
N ILE A 45 -4.75 5.27 -8.76
CA ILE A 45 -3.64 5.05 -9.71
C ILE A 45 -2.49 5.96 -9.32
N VAL A 46 -1.33 5.36 -9.01
CA VAL A 46 -0.09 6.09 -8.73
C VAL A 46 0.83 6.14 -9.95
N GLY A 47 0.67 5.23 -10.90
CA GLY A 47 1.43 5.25 -12.14
C GLY A 47 1.36 3.94 -12.92
N VAL A 48 2.26 3.85 -13.90
CA VAL A 48 2.53 2.68 -14.72
C VAL A 48 4.01 2.34 -14.55
N ALA A 49 4.33 1.05 -14.50
CA ALA A 49 5.69 0.54 -14.38
C ALA A 49 5.99 -0.47 -15.49
N HIS A 50 7.24 -0.51 -15.95
CA HIS A 50 7.78 -1.49 -16.90
C HIS A 50 8.73 -2.50 -16.24
N GLY A 51 8.85 -2.44 -14.91
CA GLY A 51 9.66 -3.38 -14.15
C GLY A 51 9.57 -3.12 -12.64
N ARG A 52 10.12 -4.04 -11.85
CA ARG A 52 10.17 -3.96 -10.38
C ARG A 52 10.80 -2.68 -9.85
N GLY A 53 11.84 -2.15 -10.53
CA GLY A 53 12.50 -0.91 -10.14
C GLY A 53 11.59 0.31 -10.20
N GLU A 54 10.72 0.37 -11.21
CA GLU A 54 9.73 1.45 -11.35
C GLU A 54 8.57 1.28 -10.36
N VAL A 55 8.15 0.04 -10.07
CA VAL A 55 7.19 -0.22 -8.97
C VAL A 55 7.76 0.30 -7.65
N ALA A 56 9.01 -0.02 -7.33
CA ALA A 56 9.66 0.49 -6.12
C ALA A 56 9.75 2.02 -6.11
N ALA A 57 10.01 2.67 -7.26
CA ALA A 57 10.03 4.13 -7.35
C ALA A 57 8.66 4.75 -7.05
N LEU A 58 7.58 4.23 -7.64
CA LEU A 58 6.21 4.69 -7.37
C LEU A 58 5.84 4.53 -5.89
N LEU A 59 6.20 3.40 -5.28
CA LEU A 59 5.93 3.14 -3.87
C LEU A 59 6.75 4.02 -2.92
N ARG A 60 7.99 4.35 -3.26
CA ARG A 60 8.78 5.33 -2.51
C ARG A 60 8.10 6.69 -2.53
N THR A 61 7.66 7.16 -3.70
CA THR A 61 6.91 8.42 -3.83
C THR A 61 5.58 8.39 -3.09
N ALA A 62 4.94 7.22 -2.98
CA ALA A 62 3.71 7.03 -2.22
C ALA A 62 3.89 6.82 -0.71
N GLY A 63 5.12 6.87 -0.19
CA GLY A 63 5.42 6.80 1.25
C GLY A 63 5.58 5.39 1.83
N PHE A 64 5.79 4.37 0.99
CA PHE A 64 6.05 2.99 1.44
C PHE A 64 7.54 2.68 1.66
N ALA A 65 8.43 3.65 1.43
CA ALA A 65 9.83 3.49 1.76
C ALA A 65 10.01 3.50 3.30
N PRO A 66 10.79 2.58 3.88
CA PRO A 66 11.09 2.62 5.31
C PRO A 66 12.04 3.79 5.69
N GLY A 67 12.68 4.43 4.71
CA GLY A 67 13.49 5.63 4.88
C GLY A 67 13.95 6.22 3.53
N PRO A 68 14.57 7.41 3.52
CA PRO A 68 14.95 8.14 2.30
C PRO A 68 15.93 7.37 1.40
N ASP A 69 16.76 6.50 1.97
CA ASP A 69 17.77 5.71 1.25
C ASP A 69 17.52 4.20 1.29
N GLN A 70 16.35 3.76 1.78
CA GLN A 70 16.02 2.34 1.90
C GLN A 70 15.14 1.86 0.74
N ALA A 71 15.40 0.64 0.29
CA ALA A 71 14.61 -0.01 -0.75
C ALA A 71 13.24 -0.44 -0.19
N VAL A 72 12.22 -0.42 -1.06
CA VAL A 72 10.92 -1.02 -0.75
C VAL A 72 11.04 -2.53 -0.98
N GLU A 73 10.74 -3.31 0.05
CA GLU A 73 10.65 -4.78 -0.01
C GLU A 73 9.38 -5.18 -0.77
N LEU A 74 9.50 -5.44 -2.08
CA LEU A 74 8.36 -5.73 -2.95
C LEU A 74 7.74 -7.12 -2.73
N ASP A 75 8.46 -8.01 -2.05
CA ASP A 75 8.04 -9.35 -1.64
C ASP A 75 7.44 -9.36 -0.22
N ARG A 76 7.37 -8.21 0.45
CA ARG A 76 6.82 -8.08 1.79
C ARG A 76 5.38 -8.63 1.85
N PRO A 77 5.12 -9.66 2.68
CA PRO A 77 3.78 -10.24 2.78
C PRO A 77 2.73 -9.19 3.13
N GLY A 78 1.64 -9.16 2.36
CA GLY A 78 0.51 -8.26 2.58
C GLY A 78 0.72 -6.82 2.10
N LEU A 79 1.89 -6.47 1.52
CA LEU A 79 2.11 -5.14 0.96
C LEU A 79 1.54 -5.03 -0.46
N ILE A 80 1.89 -5.98 -1.32
CA ILE A 80 1.58 -5.94 -2.75
C ILE A 80 0.79 -7.19 -3.14
N GLU A 81 -0.32 -6.97 -3.86
CA GLU A 81 -0.94 -8.02 -4.67
C GLU A 81 -0.47 -7.90 -6.11
N TRP A 82 0.19 -8.94 -6.61
CA TRP A 82 0.54 -9.08 -8.02
C TRP A 82 -0.60 -9.79 -8.75
N ARG A 83 -1.24 -9.12 -9.71
CA ARG A 83 -2.26 -9.72 -10.57
C ARG A 83 -1.66 -10.09 -11.92
N GLY A 84 -2.14 -11.19 -12.51
CA GLY A 84 -1.68 -11.64 -13.84
C GLY A 84 -0.21 -12.04 -13.87
N GLY A 85 0.31 -12.57 -12.75
CA GLY A 85 1.71 -12.94 -12.58
C GLY A 85 2.24 -12.51 -11.21
N ASP A 86 3.56 -12.47 -11.10
CA ASP A 86 4.32 -12.12 -9.89
C ASP A 86 5.27 -10.93 -10.13
N LEU A 87 6.22 -10.74 -9.22
CA LEU A 87 7.24 -9.69 -9.24
C LEU A 87 8.09 -9.69 -10.52
N ASP A 88 8.26 -10.85 -11.15
CA ASP A 88 9.15 -11.05 -12.30
C ASP A 88 8.37 -11.30 -13.61
N THR A 89 7.03 -11.28 -13.56
CA THR A 89 6.18 -11.44 -14.74
C THR A 89 5.95 -10.11 -15.47
N TRP A 90 6.68 -9.91 -16.56
CA TRP A 90 6.62 -8.76 -17.47
C TRP A 90 6.52 -9.24 -18.93
N GLY A 91 6.07 -8.36 -19.84
CA GLY A 91 5.88 -8.67 -21.27
C GLY A 91 7.17 -8.60 -22.09
#